data_AF-A0A358ENY2-F1
#
_entry.id   AF-A0A358ENY2-F1
#
_cell.length_a   1.000
_cell.length_b   1.000
_cell.length_c   1.000
_cell.angle_alpha   90.00
_cell.angle_beta   90.00
_cell.angle_gamma   90.00
#
_symmetry.space_group_name_H-M   'P 1'
#
loop_
_entity.id
_entity.type
_entity.pdbx_description
1 polymer ?
#
loop_
_entity_poly.entity_id
_entity_poly.type
_entity_poly.pdbx_seq_one_letter_code
_entity_poly.pdbx_strand_id
1 'polypeptide(L)'
;IKTLSDTISVDFSRIQFTPDMLPADVTGTQIYNPQSGEFTTRQGPVFANLVLADEINRAPAKVQSALLEAMQEKQVTIGQTTYPLP
;
A
#
# COMPACT_ATOMS: atom_id res chain seq x y z
N ILE A 1 10.82 15.76 4.77
CA ILE A 1 10.17 14.86 3.79
C ILE A 1 8.85 15.47 3.31
N LYS A 2 7.89 15.75 4.19
CA LYS A 2 6.62 16.43 3.83
C LYS A 2 6.81 17.71 2.99
N THR A 3 7.71 18.59 3.41
CA THR A 3 8.05 19.83 2.69
C THR A 3 8.65 19.59 1.29
N LEU A 4 9.33 18.46 1.06
CA LEU A 4 9.88 18.12 -0.26
C LEU A 4 8.77 17.61 -1.19
N SER A 5 7.84 16.78 -0.67
CA SER A 5 6.67 16.30 -1.41
C SER A 5 5.72 17.43 -1.80
N ASP A 6 5.48 18.39 -0.89
CA ASP A 6 4.65 19.58 -1.16
C ASP A 6 5.24 20.46 -2.29
N THR A 7 6.56 20.42 -2.48
CA THR A 7 7.26 21.21 -3.50
C THR A 7 7.25 20.52 -4.88
N ILE A 8 7.08 19.19 -4.93
CA ILE A 8 7.16 18.38 -6.16
C ILE A 8 5.77 17.85 -6.58
N SER A 9 4.70 18.17 -5.82
CA SER A 9 3.32 17.70 -6.08
C SER A 9 3.22 16.19 -6.30
N VAL A 10 3.95 15.42 -5.48
CA VAL A 10 3.98 13.96 -5.52
C VAL A 10 3.20 13.40 -4.34
N ASP A 11 2.42 12.34 -4.61
CA ASP A 11 1.66 11.66 -3.57
C ASP A 11 2.62 11.03 -2.56
N PHE A 12 2.48 11.45 -1.30
CA PHE A 12 3.27 10.96 -0.18
C PHE A 12 2.42 10.12 0.75
N SER A 13 2.92 8.94 1.10
CA SER A 13 2.30 8.05 2.07
C SER A 13 3.29 7.67 3.16
N ARG A 14 2.83 7.61 4.40
CA ARG A 14 3.62 7.12 5.54
C ARG A 14 2.96 5.88 6.09
N ILE A 15 3.71 4.79 6.18
CA ILE A 15 3.30 3.52 6.76
C ILE A 15 4.06 3.34 8.06
N GLN A 16 3.33 3.25 9.17
CA GLN A 16 3.88 2.84 10.46
C GLN A 16 3.68 1.34 10.61
N PHE A 17 4.76 0.56 10.60
CA PHE A 17 4.63 -0.88 10.73
C PHE A 17 4.34 -1.29 12.17
N THR A 18 3.30 -2.11 12.34
CA THR A 18 2.87 -2.66 13.63
C THR A 18 2.86 -4.19 13.57
N PRO A 19 2.98 -4.88 14.72
CA PRO A 19 3.00 -6.35 14.75
C PRO A 19 1.69 -6.99 14.26
N ASP A 20 0.57 -6.27 14.32
CA ASP A 20 -0.76 -6.74 13.92
C ASP A 20 -1.11 -6.43 12.46
N MET A 21 -0.21 -5.77 11.72
CA MET A 21 -0.45 -5.36 10.35
C MET A 21 -0.61 -6.58 9.44
N LEU A 22 -1.51 -6.48 8.46
CA LEU A 22 -1.73 -7.47 7.42
C LEU A 22 -1.10 -7.01 6.10
N PRO A 23 -0.73 -7.93 5.19
CA PRO A 23 -0.23 -7.57 3.86
C PRO A 23 -1.18 -6.63 3.10
N ALA A 24 -2.49 -6.86 3.23
CA ALA A 24 -3.53 -6.05 2.62
C ALA A 24 -3.57 -4.60 3.13
N ASP A 25 -3.01 -4.31 4.31
CA ASP A 25 -2.90 -2.94 4.82
C ASP A 25 -1.81 -2.14 4.08
N VAL A 26 -0.88 -2.83 3.42
CA VAL A 26 0.19 -2.23 2.60
C VAL A 26 -0.22 -2.19 1.13
N THR A 27 -0.70 -3.31 0.60
CA THR A 27 -1.05 -3.47 -0.81
C THR A 27 -2.45 -2.96 -1.14
N GLY A 28 -3.39 -3.02 -0.20
CA GLY A 28 -4.80 -2.67 -0.44
C GLY A 28 -5.71 -3.89 -0.39
N THR A 29 -7.02 -3.63 -0.39
CA THR A 29 -8.05 -4.65 -0.22
C THR A 29 -9.29 -4.37 -1.05
N GLN A 30 -10.10 -5.39 -1.31
CA GLN A 30 -11.43 -5.22 -1.90
C GLN A 30 -12.45 -4.99 -0.78
N ILE A 31 -13.20 -3.90 -0.90
CA ILE A 31 -14.28 -3.53 0.00
C ILE A 31 -15.60 -3.78 -0.71
N TYR A 32 -16.43 -4.61 -0.11
CA TYR A 32 -17.80 -4.82 -0.57
C TYR A 32 -18.64 -3.56 -0.26
N ASN A 33 -19.30 -3.00 -1.27
CA ASN A 33 -20.24 -1.90 -1.11
C ASN A 33 -21.67 -2.46 -1.02
N PRO A 34 -22.33 -2.41 0.16
CA PRO A 34 -23.67 -2.96 0.32
C PRO A 34 -24.75 -2.22 -0.48
N GLN A 35 -24.50 -0.97 -0.89
CA GLN A 35 -25.47 -0.16 -1.62
C GLN A 35 -25.54 -0.54 -3.11
N SER A 36 -24.40 -0.82 -3.74
CA SER A 36 -24.33 -1.24 -5.14
C SER A 36 -24.30 -2.77 -5.31
N GLY A 37 -23.95 -3.52 -4.26
CA GLY A 37 -23.72 -4.96 -4.35
C GLY A 37 -22.39 -5.33 -5.03
N GLU A 38 -21.51 -4.36 -5.23
CA GLU A 38 -20.25 -4.54 -5.96
C GLU A 38 -19.03 -4.52 -5.03
N PHE A 39 -17.96 -5.20 -5.46
CA PHE A 39 -16.65 -5.12 -4.81
C PHE A 39 -15.86 -3.97 -5.40
N THR A 40 -15.49 -3.00 -4.56
CA THR A 40 -14.65 -1.86 -4.93
C THR A 40 -13.24 -2.06 -4.39
N THR A 41 -12.22 -1.77 -5.20
CA THR A 41 -10.83 -1.90 -4.77
C THR A 41 -10.38 -0.65 -4.05
N ARG A 42 -9.90 -0.79 -2.82
CA ARG A 42 -9.22 0.28 -2.09
C ARG A 42 -7.72 0.05 -2.16
N GLN A 43 -7.04 0.93 -2.89
CA GLN A 43 -5.59 0.90 -3.03
C GLN A 43 -4.91 1.17 -1.67
N GLY A 44 -3.86 0.41 -1.40
CA GLY A 44 -3.06 0.56 -0.20
C GLY A 44 -2.10 1.75 -0.26
N PRO A 45 -1.42 2.05 0.85
CA PRO A 45 -0.45 3.14 0.94
C PRO A 45 0.77 2.98 0.02
N VAL A 46 1.02 1.78 -0.53
CA VAL A 46 2.13 1.53 -1.48
C VAL A 46 1.95 2.22 -2.84
N PHE A 47 0.73 2.66 -3.18
CA PHE A 47 0.41 3.36 -4.43
C PHE A 47 0.80 4.84 -4.46
N ALA A 48 1.49 5.35 -3.44
CA ALA A 48 2.01 6.71 -3.44
C ALA A 48 3.38 6.78 -4.14
N ASN A 49 3.70 7.92 -4.75
CA ASN A 49 5.01 8.14 -5.39
C ASN A 49 6.17 8.06 -4.39
N LEU A 50 5.93 8.50 -3.15
CA LEU A 50 6.90 8.43 -2.08
C LEU A 50 6.29 7.78 -0.84
N VAL A 51 6.82 6.61 -0.47
CA VAL A 51 6.36 5.85 0.69
C VAL A 51 7.44 5.86 1.77
N LEU A 52 7.11 6.39 2.95
CA LEU A 52 7.94 6.28 4.15
C LEU A 52 7.51 5.06 4.96
N ALA A 53 8.35 4.03 4.96
CA ALA A 53 8.19 2.80 5.74
C ALA A 53 8.91 2.93 7.09
N ASP A 54 8.16 3.21 8.15
CA ASP A 54 8.72 3.42 9.50
C ASP A 54 8.58 2.17 10.36
N GLU A 55 9.61 1.85 11.15
CA GLU A 55 9.70 0.66 12.00
C GLU A 55 9.41 -0.68 11.29
N ILE A 56 9.85 -0.86 10.04
CA ILE A 56 9.59 -2.07 9.22
C ILE A 56 9.89 -3.40 9.95
N ASN A 57 10.91 -3.41 10.82
CA ASN A 57 11.31 -4.58 11.61
C ASN A 57 10.25 -5.03 12.64
N ARG A 58 9.25 -4.20 12.96
CA ARG A 58 8.11 -4.55 13.83
C ARG A 58 7.03 -5.34 13.10
N ALA A 59 6.99 -5.30 11.77
CA ALA A 59 5.98 -6.01 10.99
C ALA A 59 6.31 -7.51 10.90
N PRO A 60 5.30 -8.39 10.80
CA PRO A 60 5.52 -9.79 10.46
C PRO A 60 6.24 -9.95 9.11
N ALA A 61 7.04 -11.01 8.96
CA ALA A 61 7.80 -11.28 7.74
C ALA A 61 6.92 -11.28 6.47
N LYS A 62 5.67 -11.77 6.55
CA LYS A 62 4.73 -11.77 5.42
C LYS A 62 4.38 -10.36 4.92
N VAL A 63 4.26 -9.40 5.84
CA VAL A 63 3.96 -8.00 5.49
C VAL A 63 5.18 -7.35 4.84
N GLN A 64 6.37 -7.62 5.41
CA GLN A 64 7.63 -7.15 4.83
C GLN A 64 7.84 -7.71 3.42
N SER A 65 7.57 -9.00 3.22
CA SER A 65 7.62 -9.63 1.90
C SER A 65 6.65 -8.98 0.92
N ALA A 66 5.42 -8.66 1.33
CA ALA A 66 4.45 -7.99 0.45
C ALA A 66 4.90 -6.59 0.02
N LEU A 67 5.53 -5.82 0.91
CA LEU A 67 6.13 -4.53 0.56
C LEU A 67 7.28 -4.73 -0.44
N LEU A 68 8.19 -5.67 -0.17
CA LEU A 68 9.35 -5.92 -1.03
C LEU A 68 8.95 -6.44 -2.41
N GLU A 69 7.95 -7.30 -2.48
CA GLU A 69 7.36 -7.79 -3.72
C GLU A 69 6.80 -6.62 -4.54
N ALA A 70 6.00 -5.75 -3.93
CA ALA A 70 5.48 -4.54 -4.59
C ALA A 70 6.63 -3.63 -5.09
N MET A 71 7.69 -3.45 -4.29
CA MET A 71 8.86 -2.66 -4.68
C MET A 71 9.64 -3.26 -5.85
N GLN A 72 9.75 -4.58 -5.90
CA GLN A 72 10.51 -5.32 -6.92
C GLN A 72 9.74 -5.42 -8.24
N GLU A 73 8.47 -5.84 -8.17
CA GLU A 73 7.63 -6.07 -9.34
C GLU A 73 7.04 -4.78 -9.92
N LYS A 74 7.05 -3.68 -9.15
CA LYS A 74 6.44 -2.38 -9.52
C LYS A 74 4.95 -2.49 -9.86
N GLN A 75 4.30 -3.54 -9.37
CA GLN A 75 2.87 -3.78 -9.54
C GLN A 75 2.33 -4.56 -8.35
N VAL A 76 1.03 -4.44 -8.12
CA VAL A 76 0.33 -5.11 -7.03
C VAL A 76 -0.98 -5.67 -7.55
N THR A 77 -1.27 -6.93 -7.23
CA THR A 77 -2.54 -7.56 -7.57
C THR A 77 -3.46 -7.54 -6.37
N ILE A 78 -4.66 -6.96 -6.54
CA ILE A 78 -5.70 -6.92 -5.51
C ILE A 78 -6.93 -7.63 -6.07
N GLY A 79 -7.30 -8.76 -5.45
CA GLY A 79 -8.34 -9.64 -5.99
C GLY A 79 -7.91 -10.24 -7.32
N GLN A 80 -8.62 -9.90 -8.41
CA GLN A 80 -8.33 -10.36 -9.77
C GLN A 80 -7.72 -9.29 -10.68
N THR A 81 -7.45 -8.09 -10.17
CA THR A 81 -6.95 -6.96 -10.96
C THR A 81 -5.54 -6.59 -10.52
N THR A 82 -4.63 -6.50 -11.48
CA THR A 82 -3.26 -6.02 -11.27
C THR A 82 -3.19 -4.53 -11.56
N TYR A 83 -2.60 -3.79 -10.64
CA TYR A 83 -2.42 -2.35 -10.74
C TYR A 83 -0.91 -2.04 -10.75
N PRO A 84 -0.42 -1.26 -11.73
CA PRO A 84 0.95 -0.79 -11.72
C PRO A 84 1.14 0.23 -10.59
N LEU A 85 2.32 0.23 -9.97
CA LEU A 85 2.74 1.30 -9.07
C LEU A 85 3.23 2.49 -9.90
N PRO A 86 3.04 3.73 -9.42
CA PRO A 86 3.49 4.94 -10.11
C PRO A 86 5.01 5.14 -10.12
#